data_AF-A0A970W2H1-F1
#
_entry.id   AF-A0A970W2H1-F1
#
_cell.length_a   1.000
_cell.length_b   1.000
_cell.length_c   1.000
_cell.angle_alpha   90.00
_cell.angle_beta   90.00
_cell.angle_gamma   90.00
#
_symmetry.space_group_name_H-M   'P 1'
#
loop_
_entity.id
_entity.type
_entity.pdbx_description
1 polymer ?
#
loop_
_entity_poly.entity_id
_entity_poly.type
_entity_poly.pdbx_seq_one_letter_code
_entity_poly.pdbx_strand_id
1 'polypeptide(L)' 'MSRQNNPDDYELREEYDLSKLTIVAKGRYAPGKRVGKNVVLLAPDVAEAFPTDDAVNEALRLVMQIAQLPSKHQAQSAES' A
#
# COMPACT_ATOMS: atom_id res chain seq x y z
N MET A 1 18.27 -8.09 -44.44
CA MET A 1 17.52 -9.13 -43.71
C MET A 1 16.39 -8.44 -42.95
N SER A 2 15.18 -8.46 -43.49
CA SER A 2 14.00 -7.85 -42.85
C SER A 2 13.45 -8.82 -41.81
N ARG A 3 13.43 -8.44 -40.52
CA ARG A 3 12.72 -9.21 -39.49
C ARG A 3 11.22 -9.02 -39.70
N GLN A 4 10.55 -10.04 -40.20
CA GLN A 4 9.10 -10.14 -40.16
C GLN A 4 8.70 -10.38 -38.70
N ASN A 5 8.21 -9.34 -38.02
CA ASN A 5 7.57 -9.49 -36.72
C ASN A 5 6.08 -9.71 -36.99
N ASN A 6 5.65 -10.97 -37.01
CA ASN A 6 4.24 -11.31 -37.05
C ASN A 6 3.64 -11.00 -35.67
N PRO A 7 2.64 -10.10 -35.54
CA PRO A 7 2.05 -9.77 -34.25
C PRO A 7 1.30 -10.95 -33.59
N ASP A 8 1.02 -12.01 -34.35
CA ASP A 8 0.34 -13.21 -33.87
C ASP A 8 1.30 -14.36 -33.48
N ASP A 9 2.62 -14.14 -33.57
CA ASP A 9 3.62 -15.11 -33.13
C ASP A 9 3.86 -14.99 -31.61
N TYR A 10 3.04 -15.70 -30.84
CA TYR A 10 3.15 -15.85 -29.40
C TYR A 10 3.99 -17.07 -28.99
N GLU A 11 4.58 -17.79 -29.95
CA GLU A 11 5.36 -18.99 -29.64
C GLU A 11 6.69 -18.59 -28.98
N LEU A 12 7.00 -19.29 -27.88
CA LEU A 12 8.29 -19.12 -27.22
C LEU A 12 9.36 -19.72 -28.13
N ARG A 13 10.40 -18.94 -28.43
CA ARG A 13 11.48 -19.40 -29.30
C ARG A 13 12.17 -20.64 -28.72
N GLU A 14 12.63 -21.53 -29.59
CA GLU A 14 13.28 -22.79 -29.20
C GLU A 14 14.50 -22.59 -28.27
N GLU A 15 15.19 -21.45 -28.37
CA GLU A 15 16.31 -21.12 -27.47
C GLU A 15 15.90 -20.81 -26.02
N TYR A 16 14.64 -20.48 -25.77
CA TYR A 16 14.15 -20.12 -24.43
C TYR A 16 13.61 -21.36 -23.69
N ASP A 17 14.41 -21.87 -22.77
CA ASP A 17 13.99 -22.92 -21.85
C ASP A 17 13.71 -22.32 -20.46
N LEU A 18 12.42 -22.16 -20.12
CA LEU A 18 11.99 -21.60 -18.84
C LEU A 18 12.41 -22.46 -17.63
N SER A 19 12.67 -23.75 -17.83
CA SER A 19 13.11 -24.65 -16.75
C SER A 19 14.55 -24.38 -16.28
N LYS A 20 15.36 -23.72 -17.13
CA LYS A 20 16.71 -23.27 -16.79
C LYS A 20 16.73 -21.94 -16.03
N LEU A 21 15.58 -21.25 -15.93
CA LEU A 21 15.50 -19.98 -15.23
C LEU A 21 15.58 -20.17 -13.72
N THR A 22 16.46 -19.40 -13.08
CA THR A 22 16.51 -19.34 -11.62
C THR A 22 15.29 -18.60 -11.08
N ILE A 23 14.48 -19.30 -10.26
CA ILE A 23 13.37 -18.67 -9.54
C ILE A 23 13.95 -17.66 -8.56
N VAL A 24 13.48 -16.43 -8.67
CA VAL A 24 13.94 -15.33 -7.82
C VAL A 24 12.77 -14.62 -7.15
N ALA A 25 13.00 -14.18 -5.92
CA ALA A 25 12.00 -13.43 -5.18
C ALA A 25 11.63 -12.14 -5.95
N LYS A 26 10.32 -11.86 -6.03
CA LYS A 26 9.79 -10.61 -6.56
C LYS A 26 10.45 -9.42 -5.85
N GLY A 27 10.99 -8.48 -6.62
CA GLY A 27 11.66 -7.31 -6.06
C GLY A 27 13.13 -7.50 -5.68
N ARG A 28 13.83 -8.56 -6.13
CA ARG A 28 15.28 -8.76 -5.89
C ARG A 28 16.15 -7.56 -6.29
N TYR A 29 15.75 -6.82 -7.32
CA TYR A 29 16.49 -5.66 -7.85
C TYR A 29 16.02 -4.31 -7.28
N ALA A 30 14.98 -4.31 -6.43
CA ALA A 30 14.46 -3.11 -5.81
C ALA A 30 14.08 -3.42 -4.35
N PRO A 31 15.07 -3.74 -3.48
CA PRO A 31 14.82 -4.17 -2.11
C PRO A 31 14.03 -3.12 -1.30
N GLY A 32 14.25 -1.82 -1.56
CA GLY A 32 13.49 -0.74 -0.94
C GLY A 32 12.02 -0.66 -1.36
N LYS A 33 11.61 -1.34 -2.45
CA LYS A 33 10.21 -1.48 -2.88
C LYS A 33 9.53 -2.73 -2.29
N ARG A 34 10.25 -3.52 -1.47
CA ARG A 34 9.69 -4.69 -0.77
C ARG A 34 8.91 -4.31 0.49
N VAL A 35 9.19 -3.13 1.06
CA VAL A 35 8.35 -2.56 2.12
C VAL A 35 6.99 -2.32 1.49
N GLY A 36 5.98 -3.04 1.99
CA GLY A 36 4.67 -3.21 1.36
C GLY A 36 4.13 -1.89 0.82
N LYS A 37 4.07 -1.78 -0.50
CA LYS A 37 3.42 -0.67 -1.20
C LYS A 37 1.90 -0.80 -1.04
N ASN A 38 1.41 -0.57 0.17
CA ASN A 38 -0.02 -0.37 0.42
C ASN A 38 -0.28 1.12 0.23
N VAL A 39 -0.30 1.56 -1.04
CA VAL A 39 -0.67 2.95 -1.37
C VAL A 39 -2.17 3.07 -1.20
N VAL A 40 -2.60 3.84 -0.21
CA VAL A 40 -4.01 4.19 0.00
C VAL A 40 -4.24 5.56 -0.61
N LEU A 41 -5.18 5.66 -1.55
CA LEU A 41 -5.57 6.94 -2.11
C LEU A 41 -6.50 7.64 -1.13
N LEU A 42 -6.08 8.80 -0.62
CA LEU A 42 -6.91 9.65 0.20
C LEU A 42 -7.91 10.42 -0.66
N ALA A 43 -9.06 10.78 -0.09
CA ALA A 43 -9.97 11.71 -0.72
C ALA A 43 -9.30 13.10 -0.87
N PRO A 44 -9.67 13.91 -1.90
CA PRO A 44 -8.97 15.16 -2.21
C PRO A 44 -8.94 16.16 -1.04
N ASP A 45 -10.05 16.27 -0.31
CA ASP A 45 -10.21 17.10 0.88
C ASP A 45 -9.29 16.65 2.03
N VAL A 46 -9.15 15.35 2.23
CA VAL A 46 -8.26 14.79 3.25
C VAL A 46 -6.79 15.01 2.87
N ALA A 47 -6.45 14.86 1.59
CA ALA A 47 -5.09 15.13 1.10
C ALA A 47 -4.72 16.62 1.18
N GLU A 48 -5.70 17.51 1.01
CA GLU A 48 -5.51 18.97 1.18
C GLU A 48 -5.31 19.33 2.66
N ALA A 49 -6.07 18.71 3.57
CA ALA A 49 -5.96 18.95 5.00
C ALA A 49 -4.69 18.34 5.64
N PHE A 50 -4.17 17.24 5.10
CA PHE A 50 -3.02 16.51 5.64
C PHE A 50 -1.92 16.33 4.59
N PRO A 51 -0.90 17.20 4.57
CA PRO A 51 0.15 17.17 3.54
C PRO A 51 1.11 15.97 3.63
N THR A 52 1.15 15.27 4.76
CA THR A 52 2.05 14.13 4.99
C THR A 52 1.30 12.91 5.53
N ASP A 53 1.82 11.73 5.22
CA ASP A 53 1.33 10.45 5.76
C ASP A 53 1.46 10.38 7.28
N ASP A 54 2.55 10.91 7.85
CA ASP A 54 2.73 11.05 9.29
C ASP A 54 1.58 11.83 9.94
N ALA A 55 1.15 12.95 9.35
CA ALA A 55 0.08 13.77 9.90
C ALA A 55 -1.28 13.03 9.91
N VAL A 56 -1.58 12.28 8.85
CA VAL A 56 -2.78 11.42 8.79
C VAL A 56 -2.72 10.33 9.85
N ASN A 57 -1.58 9.66 9.97
CA ASN A 57 -1.41 8.54 10.90
C ASN A 57 -1.55 8.99 12.36
N GLU A 58 -0.96 10.14 12.72
CA GLU A 58 -1.09 10.70 14.07
C GLU A 58 -2.55 11.09 14.38
N ALA A 59 -3.26 11.73 13.44
CA ALA A 59 -4.67 12.06 13.62
C ALA A 59 -5.53 10.81 13.85
N LEU A 60 -5.32 9.75 13.05
CA LEU A 60 -6.06 8.49 13.22
C LEU A 60 -5.72 7.79 14.54
N ARG A 61 -4.46 7.84 14.99
CA ARG A 61 -4.06 7.31 16.32
C ARG A 61 -4.77 8.04 17.45
N LEU A 62 -4.90 9.36 17.37
CA LEU A 62 -5.65 10.15 18.35
C LEU A 62 -7.13 9.76 18.37
N VAL A 63 -7.75 9.58 17.20
CA VAL A 63 -9.14 9.10 17.10
C VAL A 63 -9.29 7.72 17.75
N MET A 64 -8.36 6.80 17.50
CA MET A 64 -8.36 5.48 18.13
C MET A 64 -8.23 5.57 19.65
N GLN A 65 -7.40 6.49 20.17
CA GLN A 65 -7.28 6.72 21.61
C GLN A 65 -8.58 7.25 22.20
N ILE A 66 -9.18 8.30 21.59
CA ILE A 66 -10.46 8.87 22.04
C ILE A 66 -11.56 7.80 22.06
N ALA A 67 -11.63 6.96 21.02
CA ALA A 67 -12.59 5.86 20.94
C ALA A 67 -12.39 4.78 22.03
N GLN A 68 -11.18 4.65 22.58
CA GLN A 68 -10.87 3.72 23.67
C GLN A 68 -11.13 4.32 25.07
N LEU A 69 -11.26 5.64 25.21
CA LEU A 69 -11.62 6.25 26.48
C LEU A 69 -13.11 5.97 26.78
N PRO A 70 -13.44 5.23 27.86
CA PRO A 70 -14.82 5.15 28.31
C PRO A 70 -15.29 6.55 28.73
N SER A 71 -16.46 6.97 28.27
CA SER A 71 -17.05 8.29 28.52
C SER A 71 -17.26 8.53 30.03
N LYS A 72 -16.24 9.04 30.72
CA LYS A 72 -16.23 9.25 32.18
C LYS A 72 -16.94 10.55 32.61
N HIS A 73 -18.10 10.83 32.01
CA HIS A 73 -18.95 11.97 32.38
C HIS A 73 -20.43 11.58 32.38
N GLN A 74 -20.84 10.84 33.41
CA GLN A 74 -22.22 10.78 33.93
C GLN A 74 -22.14 10.12 35.31
N ALA A 75 -21.97 10.90 36.39
CA ALA A 75 -22.35 10.56 37.77
C ALA A 75 -21.72 11.53 38.81
N GLN A 76 -21.87 12.86 38.64
CA GLN A 76 -21.64 13.82 39.74
C GLN A 76 -22.61 15.00 39.59
N SER A 77 -23.92 14.71 39.60
CA SER A 77 -24.98 15.71 39.70
C SER A 77 -26.22 15.07 40.35
N ALA A 78 -26.02 14.40 41.48
CA ALA A 78 -27.10 13.86 42.30
C ALA A 78 -26.59 13.58 43.72
N GLU A 79 -26.07 14.60 44.40
CA GLU A 79 -26.03 14.60 45.87
C GLU A 79 -25.94 16.06 46.35
N SER A 80 -27.12 16.64 46.54
CA SER A 80 -27.40 17.82 47.37
C SER A 80 -28.76 17.59 48.00
#